data_AF-A0A3B0SGG2-F1
#
_entry.id   AF-A0A3B0SGG2-F1
#
_cell.length_a   1.000
_cell.length_b   1.000
_cell.length_c   1.000
_cell.angle_alpha   90.00
_cell.angle_beta   90.00
_cell.angle_gamma   90.00
#
_symmetry.space_group_name_H-M   'P 1'
#
loop_
_entity.id
_entity.type
_entity.pdbx_description
1 polymer ?
#
loop_
_entity_poly.entity_id
_entity_poly.type
_entity_poly.pdbx_seq_one_letter_code
_entity_poly.pdbx_strand_id
1 'polypeptide(L)'
;MPVVTIVFNNSAFGNVRRDQQQRYDSRLIGSDLENPDFVRLAESFGVDGYRVTSPQQLKPVLEKATALGKPVLIEVMQERGSEISPWKYLLENSP
;
A
#
# COMPACT_ATOMS: atom_id res chain seq x y z
N MET A 1 16.68 15.01 1.69
CA MET A 1 16.77 13.82 0.80
C MET A 1 15.45 13.68 0.07
N PRO A 2 15.40 13.78 -1.27
CA PRO A 2 14.16 13.68 -2.04
C PRO A 2 13.74 12.21 -2.16
N VAL A 3 12.96 11.73 -1.19
CA VAL A 3 12.39 10.37 -1.19
C VAL A 3 10.95 10.43 -1.67
N VAL A 4 10.61 9.60 -2.64
CA VAL A 4 9.23 9.33 -3.01
C VAL A 4 8.79 8.05 -2.29
N THR A 5 7.87 8.19 -1.33
CA THR A 5 7.29 7.08 -0.56
C THR A 5 5.96 6.68 -1.17
N ILE A 6 5.78 5.39 -1.46
CA ILE A 6 4.52 4.85 -1.97
C ILE A 6 3.91 3.93 -0.91
N VAL A 7 2.70 4.24 -0.47
CA VAL A 7 1.93 3.44 0.49
C VAL A 7 0.83 2.71 -0.27
N PHE A 8 0.96 1.41 -0.46
CA PHE A 8 -0.13 0.57 -0.94
C PHE A 8 -1.09 0.31 0.22
N ASN A 9 -2.22 1.01 0.22
CA ASN A 9 -3.21 0.97 1.30
C ASN A 9 -4.40 0.08 0.90
N ASN A 10 -4.41 -1.14 1.42
CA ASN A 10 -5.54 -2.08 1.40
C ASN A 10 -6.29 -2.14 2.75
N SER A 11 -5.92 -1.28 3.70
CA SER A 11 -6.46 -1.23 5.06
C SER A 11 -6.37 -2.57 5.82
N ALA A 12 -5.28 -3.34 5.63
CA ALA A 12 -5.06 -4.61 6.31
C ALA A 12 -3.58 -4.96 6.46
N PHE A 13 -3.25 -5.80 7.44
CA PHE A 13 -2.04 -6.62 7.40
C PHE A 13 -2.22 -7.74 6.37
N GLY A 14 -2.12 -7.40 5.08
CA GLY A 14 -2.57 -8.23 3.96
C GLY A 14 -2.13 -9.70 3.99
N ASN A 15 -0.85 -9.96 4.26
CA ASN A 15 -0.33 -11.33 4.36
C ASN A 15 -0.94 -12.11 5.55
N VAL A 16 -1.02 -11.47 6.72
CA VAL A 16 -1.62 -12.09 7.93
C VAL A 16 -3.10 -12.36 7.69
N ARG A 17 -3.82 -11.40 7.09
CA ARG A 17 -5.24 -11.55 6.77
C ARG A 17 -5.48 -12.70 5.80
N ARG A 18 -4.70 -12.79 4.72
CA ARG A 18 -4.77 -13.89 3.74
C ARG A 18 -4.50 -15.24 4.39
N ASP A 19 -3.47 -15.34 5.23
CA ASP A 19 -3.13 -16.59 5.91
C ASP A 19 -4.25 -17.01 6.88
N GLN A 20 -4.86 -16.07 7.63
CA GLN A 20 -6.06 -16.31 8.43
C GLN A 20 -7.23 -16.85 7.60
N GLN A 21 -7.48 -16.28 6.42
CA GLN A 21 -8.50 -16.75 5.50
C GLN A 21 -8.24 -18.18 4.99
N GLN A 22 -7.02 -18.45 4.54
CA GLN A 22 -6.68 -19.68 3.83
C GLN A 22 -6.38 -20.86 4.77
N ARG A 23 -5.89 -20.60 5.99
CA ARG A 23 -5.30 -21.64 6.86
C ARG A 23 -5.96 -21.76 8.23
N TYR A 24 -6.85 -20.84 8.61
CA TYR A 24 -7.42 -20.77 9.96
C TYR A 24 -8.93 -20.50 9.94
N ASP A 25 -9.66 -21.23 9.09
CA ASP A 25 -11.13 -21.22 9.00
C ASP A 25 -11.73 -19.82 8.80
N SER A 26 -11.00 -18.93 8.13
CA SER A 26 -11.42 -17.54 7.93
C SER A 26 -11.68 -16.75 9.21
N ARG A 27 -11.04 -17.13 10.32
CA ARG A 27 -11.09 -16.39 11.58
C ARG A 27 -10.17 -15.17 11.53
N LEU A 28 -10.73 -14.03 11.10
CA LEU A 28 -10.03 -12.75 11.01
C LEU A 28 -9.87 -12.10 12.39
N ILE A 29 -8.62 -11.90 12.83
CA ILE A 29 -8.31 -11.30 14.13
C ILE A 29 -7.14 -10.34 13.96
N GLY A 30 -7.34 -9.07 14.33
CA GLY A 30 -6.29 -8.06 14.40
C GLY A 30 -5.57 -7.76 13.08
N SER A 31 -6.15 -8.17 11.94
CA SER A 31 -5.55 -8.04 10.62
C SER A 31 -6.21 -6.98 9.74
N ASP A 32 -7.38 -6.48 10.17
CA ASP A 32 -8.08 -5.35 9.58
C ASP A 32 -7.61 -4.04 10.24
N LEU A 33 -7.28 -3.03 9.43
CA LEU A 33 -6.74 -1.75 9.91
C LEU A 33 -7.71 -0.60 9.64
N GLU A 34 -7.74 0.33 10.59
CA GLU A 34 -8.25 1.68 10.39
C GLU A 34 -7.04 2.61 10.34
N ASN A 35 -6.79 3.14 9.14
CA ASN A 35 -5.60 3.95 8.87
C ASN A 35 -5.90 5.44 9.05
N PRO A 36 -4.90 6.26 9.41
CA PRO A 36 -5.04 7.71 9.32
C PRO A 36 -5.18 8.14 7.85
N ASP A 37 -5.61 9.38 7.63
CA ASP A 37 -5.49 10.00 6.32
C ASP A 37 -4.00 10.27 6.03
N PHE A 38 -3.34 9.37 5.29
CA PHE A 38 -1.91 9.47 5.00
C PHE A 38 -1.52 10.73 4.21
N VAL A 39 -2.44 11.28 3.41
CA VAL A 39 -2.20 12.54 2.68
C VAL A 39 -2.11 13.69 3.69
N ARG A 40 -3.10 13.83 4.57
CA ARG A 40 -3.08 14.86 5.62
C ARG A 40 -1.92 14.67 6.59
N LEU A 41 -1.58 13.42 6.90
CA LEU A 41 -0.42 13.11 7.73
C LEU A 41 0.85 13.62 7.05
N ALA A 42 1.08 13.34 5.77
CA ALA A 42 2.25 13.86 5.04
C ALA A 42 2.30 15.39 5.04
N GLU A 43 1.17 16.04 4.75
CA GLU A 43 1.06 17.51 4.73
C GLU A 43 1.42 18.14 6.09
N SER A 44 1.05 17.49 7.20
CA SER A 44 1.38 17.97 8.55
C SER A 44 2.89 17.98 8.85
N PHE A 45 3.70 17.23 8.09
CA PHE A 45 5.16 17.21 8.15
C PHE A 45 5.83 18.07 7.06
N GLY A 46 5.04 18.83 6.29
CA GLY A 46 5.55 19.62 5.15
C GLY A 46 5.95 18.76 3.95
N VAL A 47 5.41 17.53 3.86
CA VAL A 47 5.61 16.60 2.74
C VAL A 47 4.41 16.66 1.81
N ASP A 48 4.63 16.74 0.50
CA ASP A 48 3.52 16.68 -0.45
C ASP A 48 2.85 15.30 -0.39
N GLY A 49 1.53 15.28 -0.20
CA GLY A 49 0.72 14.07 -0.22
C GLY A 49 -0.13 13.96 -1.49
N TYR A 50 -0.20 12.77 -2.07
CA TYR A 50 -1.08 12.45 -3.19
C TYR A 50 -1.83 11.16 -2.90
N ARG A 51 -3.10 11.07 -3.31
CA ARG A 51 -3.88 9.83 -3.29
C ARG A 51 -4.25 9.43 -4.71
N VAL A 52 -4.08 8.17 -5.04
CA VAL A 52 -4.50 7.57 -6.32
C VAL A 52 -5.31 6.30 -6.07
N THR A 53 -6.27 6.03 -6.94
CA THR A 53 -7.18 4.88 -6.84
C THR A 53 -7.08 3.92 -8.01
N SER A 54 -6.18 4.18 -8.97
CA SER A 54 -5.96 3.29 -10.11
C SER A 54 -4.52 3.37 -10.65
N PRO A 55 -4.06 2.33 -11.37
CA PRO A 55 -2.77 2.36 -12.05
C PRO A 55 -2.62 3.51 -13.04
N GLN A 56 -3.70 3.89 -13.74
CA GLN A 56 -3.70 4.99 -14.70
C GLN A 56 -3.46 6.35 -14.03
N GLN A 57 -3.89 6.50 -12.78
CA GLN A 57 -3.61 7.70 -11.99
C GLN A 57 -2.20 7.69 -11.37
N LEU A 58 -1.66 6.51 -11.05
CA LEU A 58 -0.35 6.40 -10.40
C LEU A 58 0.79 6.91 -11.29
N LYS A 59 0.82 6.52 -12.56
CA LYS A 59 1.92 6.90 -13.48
C LYS A 59 2.20 8.41 -13.53
N PRO A 60 1.22 9.29 -13.85
CA PRO A 60 1.48 10.73 -13.93
C PRO A 60 1.84 11.33 -12.57
N VAL A 61 1.31 10.81 -11.46
CA VAL A 61 1.64 11.30 -10.11
C VAL A 61 3.07 10.90 -9.72
N LEU A 62 3.51 9.70 -10.07
CA LEU A 62 4.88 9.24 -9.83
C LEU A 62 5.91 10.03 -10.66
N GLU A 63 5.62 10.29 -11.93
CA GLU A 63 6.45 11.14 -12.80
C GLU A 63 6.56 12.56 -12.22
N LYS A 64 5.45 13.14 -11.76
CA LYS A 64 5.46 14.42 -11.05
C LYS A 64 6.31 14.36 -9.77
N ALA A 65 6.08 13.36 -8.93
CA ALA A 65 6.74 13.23 -7.63
C ALA A 65 8.26 13.14 -7.74
N THR A 66 8.76 12.36 -8.70
CA THR A 66 10.20 12.19 -8.93
C THR A 66 10.85 13.45 -9.50
N ALA A 67 10.13 14.24 -10.30
CA ALA A 67 10.61 15.52 -10.84
C ALA A 67 10.66 16.67 -9.83
N LEU A 68 9.94 16.59 -8.70
CA LEU A 68 9.83 17.69 -7.73
C LEU A 68 11.09 17.93 -6.90
N GLY A 69 12.02 16.97 -6.81
CA GLY A 69 13.26 17.12 -6.04
C GLY A 69 13.06 17.35 -4.54
N LYS A 70 11.89 16.97 -3.98
CA LYS A 70 11.55 17.05 -2.54
C LYS A 70 10.85 15.76 -2.08
N PRO A 71 10.70 15.54 -0.76
CA PRO A 71 9.93 14.40 -0.26
C PRO A 71 8.48 14.43 -0.72
N VAL A 72 7.95 13.27 -1.11
CA VAL A 72 6.57 13.10 -1.54
C VAL A 72 6.03 11.78 -1.00
N LEU A 73 4.80 11.77 -0.51
CA LEU A 73 4.03 10.56 -0.20
C LEU A 73 2.93 10.37 -1.25
N ILE A 74 2.86 9.16 -1.81
CA ILE A 74 1.78 8.73 -2.70
C ILE A 74 1.07 7.56 -2.03
N GLU A 75 -0.18 7.75 -1.65
CA GLU A 75 -1.06 6.69 -1.20
C GLU A 75 -1.78 6.06 -2.40
N VAL A 76 -1.63 4.76 -2.57
CA VAL A 76 -2.28 3.96 -3.60
C VAL A 76 -3.36 3.12 -2.94
N MET A 77 -4.62 3.48 -3.17
CA MET A 77 -5.75 2.72 -2.63
C MET A 77 -5.85 1.37 -3.35
N GLN A 78 -6.02 0.30 -2.57
CA GLN A 78 -6.20 -1.06 -3.06
C GLN A 78 -7.46 -1.67 -2.43
N GLU A 79 -8.07 -2.62 -3.13
CA GLU A 79 -9.17 -3.39 -2.56
C GLU A 79 -8.61 -4.33 -1.48
N ARG A 80 -9.27 -4.38 -0.32
CA ARG A 80 -8.86 -5.23 0.78
C ARG A 80 -8.93 -6.70 0.36
N GLY A 81 -7.79 -7.38 0.42
CA GLY A 81 -7.72 -8.81 0.07
C GLY A 81 -7.42 -9.07 -1.41
N SER A 82 -7.08 -8.03 -2.18
CA SER A 82 -6.58 -8.18 -3.56
C SER A 82 -5.13 -8.67 -3.62
N GLU A 83 -4.51 -8.97 -2.47
CA GLU A 83 -3.07 -9.23 -2.37
C GLU A 83 -2.71 -10.60 -2.92
N ILE A 84 -1.76 -10.61 -3.86
CA ILE A 84 -1.26 -11.85 -4.43
C ILE A 84 -0.16 -12.41 -3.52
N SER A 85 -0.20 -13.72 -3.29
CA SER A 85 0.88 -14.42 -2.59
C SER A 85 2.21 -14.26 -3.34
N PRO A 86 3.28 -13.78 -2.69
CA PRO A 86 4.58 -13.66 -3.33
C PRO A 86 5.32 -15.00 -3.39
N TRP A 87 4.86 -16.03 -2.65
CA TRP A 87 5.61 -17.26 -2.43
C TRP A 87 5.92 -18.03 -3.71
N LYS A 88 4.99 -18.03 -4.68
CA LYS A 88 5.21 -18.63 -6.01
C LYS A 88 6.34 -17.99 -6.81
N TYR A 89 6.76 -16.77 -6.45
CA TYR A 89 7.85 -16.04 -7.09
C TYR A 89 9.15 -16.07 -6.27
N LEU A 90 9.06 -16.40 -4.98
CA LEU A 90 10.19 -16.34 -4.04
C LEU A 90 10.75 -17.71 -3.66
N LEU A 91 9.94 -18.77 -3.75
CA LEU A 91 10.33 -20.14 -3.40
C LEU A 91 10.10 -21.05 -4.61
N GLU A 92 11.15 -21.72 -5.08
CA GLU A 92 11.00 -22.84 -6.02
C GLU A 92 10.15 -23.93 -5.36
N ASN A 93 9.06 -24.32 -6.02
CA ASN A 93 8.11 -25.35 -5.58
C ASN A 93 7.22 -24.98 -4.37
N SER A 94 6.79 -23.72 -4.25
CA SER A 94 5.64 -23.42 -3.36
C SER A 94 4.40 -24.20 -3.80
N PRO A 95 3.65 -24.82 -2.87
CA PRO A 95 2.40 -25.50 -3.17
C PRO A 95 1.33 -24.52 -3.70
#